data_AF-X1HKT9-F1
#
_entry.id   AF-X1HKT9-F1
#
_cell.length_a   1.000
_cell.length_b   1.000
_cell.length_c   1.000
_cell.angle_alpha   90.00
_cell.angle_beta   90.00
_cell.angle_gamma   90.00
#
_symmetry.space_group_name_H-M   'P 1'
#
loop_
_entity.id
_entity.type
_entity.pdbx_description
1 polymer ?
#
loop_
_entity_poly.entity_id
_entity_poly.type
_entity_poly.pdbx_seq_one_letter_code
_entity_poly.pdbx_strand_id
1 'polypeptide(L)'
;LRKNRAYEKDVGYQKMIRQLEKYWGMLFADPIIVETKTGRIAIQPQRTNNIAERHFRRLMRNYCKKNGFRRMEKAIRTMIADTPLVMNLGNKDYLDILLDGKTLAERFAEIDAAKVRAEMKRTRSDAEMVSPKIKKIIKNPDFLEALVSLVTEKMS
;
A
#
# COMPACT_ATOMS: atom_id res chain seq x y z
N LEU A 1 -26.36 0.53 24.28
CA LEU A 1 -26.15 1.84 23.60
C LEU A 1 -27.40 2.72 23.52
N ARG A 2 -28.63 2.19 23.42
CA ARG A 2 -29.88 2.97 23.40
C ARG A 2 -30.42 3.46 24.76
N LYS A 3 -29.61 3.50 25.83
CA LYS A 3 -30.13 3.76 27.19
C LYS A 3 -30.03 5.22 27.65
N ASN A 4 -29.48 6.13 26.85
CA ASN A 4 -29.34 7.54 27.24
C ASN A 4 -30.07 8.46 26.25
N ARG A 5 -31.15 9.10 26.69
CA ARG A 5 -32.02 9.98 25.87
C ARG A 5 -31.28 11.15 25.22
N ALA A 6 -30.14 11.57 25.77
CA ALA A 6 -29.32 12.66 25.24
C ALA A 6 -28.70 12.34 23.86
N TYR A 7 -28.37 11.07 23.60
CA TYR A 7 -27.74 10.64 22.34
C TYR A 7 -28.74 10.36 21.22
N GLU A 8 -30.03 10.29 21.56
CA GLU A 8 -31.10 9.97 20.61
C GLU A 8 -31.40 11.17 19.70
N LYS A 9 -31.19 12.39 20.21
CA LYS A 9 -31.42 13.65 19.49
C LYS A 9 -30.18 14.18 18.77
N ASP A 10 -28.99 13.67 19.07
CA ASP A 10 -27.75 14.13 18.45
C ASP A 10 -27.55 13.50 17.06
N VAL A 11 -27.51 14.33 16.03
CA VAL A 11 -27.39 13.90 14.63
C VAL A 11 -26.07 13.17 14.37
N GLY A 12 -24.98 13.57 15.03
CA GLY A 12 -23.67 12.92 14.91
C GLY A 12 -23.68 11.51 15.50
N TYR A 13 -24.28 11.35 16.66
CA TYR A 13 -24.40 10.08 17.35
C TYR A 13 -25.31 9.11 16.61
N GLN A 14 -26.42 9.59 16.04
CA GLN A 14 -27.29 8.79 15.18
C GLN A 14 -26.56 8.32 13.91
N LYS A 15 -25.74 9.19 13.29
CA LYS A 15 -24.89 8.79 12.15
C LYS A 15 -23.87 7.73 12.55
N MET A 16 -23.24 7.85 13.70
CA MET A 16 -22.31 6.84 14.22
C MET A 16 -23.01 5.49 14.47
N ILE A 17 -24.19 5.50 15.10
CA ILE A 17 -24.97 4.28 15.35
C ILE A 17 -25.34 3.60 14.03
N ARG A 18 -25.80 4.34 13.02
CA ARG A 18 -26.11 3.77 11.69
C ARG A 18 -24.90 3.11 11.04
N GLN A 19 -23.70 3.66 11.22
CA GLN A 19 -22.47 3.03 10.73
C GLN A 19 -22.14 1.74 11.49
N LEU A 20 -22.32 1.72 12.82
CA LEU A 20 -22.16 0.51 13.62
C LEU A 20 -23.15 -0.57 13.22
N GLU A 21 -24.42 -0.21 12.99
CA GLU A 21 -25.44 -1.14 12.51
C GLU A 21 -25.11 -1.67 11.11
N LYS A 22 -24.67 -0.80 10.19
CA LYS A 22 -24.27 -1.19 8.82
C LYS A 22 -23.15 -2.24 8.81
N TYR A 23 -22.15 -2.08 9.68
CA TYR A 23 -20.99 -2.97 9.73
C TYR A 23 -21.03 -3.95 10.90
N TRP A 24 -22.19 -4.14 11.56
CA TRP A 24 -22.31 -4.93 12.78
C TRP A 24 -21.78 -6.36 12.61
N GLY A 25 -22.12 -7.01 11.49
CA GLY A 25 -21.63 -8.35 11.16
C GLY A 25 -20.14 -8.42 10.82
N MET A 26 -19.48 -7.29 10.54
CA MET A 26 -18.05 -7.21 10.23
C MET A 26 -17.22 -6.70 11.41
N LEU A 27 -17.87 -6.05 12.38
CA LEU A 27 -17.22 -5.50 13.58
C LEU A 27 -16.56 -6.61 14.40
N PHE A 28 -17.18 -7.79 14.41
CA PHE A 28 -16.78 -8.94 15.21
C PHE A 28 -16.57 -10.14 14.29
N ALA A 29 -15.31 -10.46 14.00
CA ALA A 29 -14.97 -11.68 13.29
C ALA A 29 -14.80 -12.82 14.31
N ASP A 30 -15.35 -13.98 13.96
CA ASP A 30 -15.16 -15.21 14.72
C ASP A 30 -13.67 -15.58 14.76
N PRO A 31 -13.20 -16.20 15.86
CA PRO A 31 -11.81 -16.63 15.96
C PRO A 31 -11.50 -17.66 14.86
N ILE A 32 -10.34 -17.49 14.24
CA ILE A 32 -9.84 -18.39 13.20
C ILE A 32 -9.12 -19.53 13.90
N ILE A 33 -9.62 -20.76 13.75
CA ILE A 33 -8.97 -21.95 14.27
C ILE A 33 -7.91 -22.40 13.26
N VAL A 34 -6.65 -22.48 13.70
CA VAL A 34 -5.53 -22.99 12.91
C VAL A 34 -4.90 -24.20 13.57
N GLU A 35 -4.58 -25.21 12.76
CA GLU A 35 -3.81 -26.36 13.19
C GLU A 35 -2.32 -26.04 13.08
N THR A 36 -1.62 -26.10 14.22
CA THR A 36 -0.17 -25.91 14.28
C THR A 36 0.50 -27.16 14.86
N LYS A 37 1.82 -27.29 14.71
CA LYS A 37 2.59 -28.44 15.22
C LYS A 37 2.46 -28.65 16.74
N THR A 38 2.10 -27.61 17.48
CA THR A 38 1.88 -27.60 18.93
C THR A 38 0.41 -27.78 19.33
N GLY A 39 -0.51 -27.90 18.36
CA GLY A 39 -1.95 -28.11 18.60
C GLY A 39 -2.84 -27.09 17.87
N ARG A 40 -4.15 -27.16 18.16
CA ARG A 40 -5.14 -26.21 17.64
C ARG A 40 -5.05 -24.89 18.39
N ILE A 41 -4.80 -23.80 17.67
CA ILE A 41 -4.74 -22.45 18.23
C ILE A 41 -5.91 -21.65 17.65
N ALA A 42 -6.64 -20.95 18.52
CA ALA A 42 -7.66 -20.00 18.12
C ALA A 42 -7.02 -18.60 17.99
N ILE A 43 -6.84 -18.14 16.75
CA ILE A 43 -6.37 -16.79 16.46
C ILE A 43 -7.59 -15.87 16.42
N GLN A 44 -7.71 -15.01 17.42
CA GLN A 44 -8.71 -13.95 17.37
C GLN A 44 -8.20 -12.81 16.47
N PRO A 45 -8.85 -12.52 15.34
CA PRO A 45 -8.48 -11.37 14.54
C PRO A 45 -8.63 -10.10 15.38
N GLN A 46 -7.58 -9.28 15.40
CA GLN A 46 -7.55 -8.05 16.19
C GLN A 46 -8.66 -7.09 15.70
N ARG A 47 -9.64 -6.78 16.56
CA ARG A 47 -10.79 -5.91 16.25
C ARG A 47 -10.42 -4.52 15.77
N THR A 48 -9.28 -4.02 16.22
CA THR A 48 -8.80 -2.72 15.81
C THR A 48 -7.68 -2.91 14.81
N ASN A 49 -7.81 -2.22 13.69
CA ASN A 49 -6.73 -1.86 12.79
C ASN A 49 -5.59 -1.09 13.53
N ASN A 50 -5.47 -1.12 14.86
CA ASN A 50 -4.52 -0.33 15.64
C ASN A 50 -3.08 -0.60 15.21
N ILE A 51 -2.71 -1.84 14.85
CA ILE A 51 -1.35 -2.14 14.39
C ILE A 51 -1.10 -1.53 13.00
N ALA A 52 -1.95 -1.83 12.02
CA ALA A 52 -1.77 -1.31 10.66
C ALA A 52 -2.02 0.22 10.59
N GLU A 53 -3.03 0.75 11.28
CA GLU A 53 -3.26 2.19 11.45
C GLU A 53 -2.10 2.88 12.18
N ARG A 54 -1.53 2.30 13.25
CA ARG A 54 -0.34 2.85 13.92
C ARG A 54 0.86 2.84 12.97
N HIS A 55 1.01 1.79 12.19
CA HIS A 55 2.02 1.68 11.16
C HIS A 55 1.86 2.77 10.10
N PHE A 56 0.68 2.90 9.48
CA PHE A 56 0.38 3.94 8.51
C PHE A 56 0.49 5.35 9.12
N ARG A 57 0.07 5.56 10.38
CA ARG A 57 0.28 6.83 11.09
C ARG A 57 1.76 7.16 11.27
N ARG A 58 2.61 6.17 11.55
CA ARG A 58 4.06 6.38 11.68
C ARG A 58 4.68 6.69 10.31
N LEU A 59 4.29 5.95 9.28
CA LEU A 59 4.69 6.18 7.90
C LEU A 59 4.34 7.61 7.45
N MET A 60 3.08 8.02 7.62
CA MET A 60 2.61 9.37 7.28
C MET A 60 3.37 10.46 8.02
N ARG A 61 3.60 10.29 9.34
CA ARG A 61 4.36 11.26 10.13
C ARG A 61 5.80 11.39 9.65
N ASN A 62 6.47 10.27 9.39
CA ASN A 62 7.85 10.27 8.91
C ASN A 62 7.96 10.87 7.50
N TYR A 63 7.01 10.57 6.62
CA TYR A 63 6.95 11.15 5.28
C TYR A 63 6.75 12.67 5.32
N CYS A 64 5.84 13.16 6.16
CA CYS A 64 5.62 14.60 6.33
C CYS A 64 6.86 15.31 6.89
N LYS A 65 7.56 14.69 7.86
CA LYS A 65 8.82 15.24 8.41
C LYS A 65 9.91 15.37 7.34
N LYS A 66 9.99 14.42 6.40
CA LYS A 66 11.01 14.43 5.34
C LYS A 66 10.68 15.36 4.17
N ASN A 67 9.41 15.43 3.77
CA ASN A 67 9.01 16.08 2.52
C ASN A 67 8.28 17.42 2.73
N GLY A 68 7.86 17.75 3.95
CA GLY A 68 7.17 19.02 4.26
C GLY A 68 5.70 19.09 3.84
N PHE A 69 5.15 18.09 3.16
CA PHE A 69 3.73 18.07 2.74
C PHE A 69 3.05 16.71 2.98
N ARG A 70 1.72 16.74 3.15
CA ARG A 70 0.89 15.59 3.54
C ARG A 70 0.40 14.71 2.38
N ARG A 71 0.63 15.12 1.13
CA ARG A 71 0.17 14.38 -0.07
C ARG A 71 1.04 13.15 -0.34
N MET A 72 0.82 12.09 0.43
CA MET A 72 1.54 10.82 0.30
C MET A 72 0.86 9.82 -0.66
N GLU A 73 -0.36 10.10 -1.13
CA GLU A 73 -1.13 9.16 -1.98
C GLU A 73 -0.34 8.73 -3.22
N LYS A 74 0.24 9.70 -3.95
CA LYS A 74 1.07 9.41 -5.12
C LYS A 74 2.29 8.56 -4.73
N ALA A 75 2.94 8.89 -3.61
CA ALA A 75 4.11 8.17 -3.14
C ALA A 75 3.79 6.73 -2.73
N ILE A 76 2.66 6.47 -2.07
CA ILE A 76 2.20 5.11 -1.73
C ILE A 76 1.87 4.34 -3.01
N ARG A 77 1.14 4.95 -3.97
CA ARG A 77 0.75 4.29 -5.23
C ARG A 77 1.95 3.93 -6.11
N THR A 78 3.02 4.72 -6.06
CA THR A 78 4.26 4.47 -6.82
C THR A 78 5.31 3.70 -6.03
N MET A 79 5.04 3.34 -4.78
CA MET A 79 5.95 2.59 -3.94
C MET A 79 6.02 1.15 -4.46
N ILE A 80 7.22 0.55 -4.50
CA ILE A 80 7.36 -0.88 -4.81
C ILE A 80 6.54 -1.65 -3.78
N ALA A 81 5.74 -2.63 -4.22
CA ALA A 81 4.78 -3.32 -3.36
C ALA A 81 5.40 -3.88 -2.07
N ASP A 82 6.69 -4.23 -2.12
CA ASP A 82 7.45 -4.82 -1.03
C ASP A 82 8.13 -3.78 -0.11
N THR A 83 8.11 -2.49 -0.45
CA THR A 83 8.72 -1.43 0.38
C THR A 83 8.16 -1.37 1.81
N PRO A 84 6.85 -1.63 2.06
CA PRO A 84 6.34 -1.75 3.43
C PRO A 84 7.01 -2.89 4.23
N LEU A 85 7.50 -3.95 3.57
CA LEU A 85 8.22 -5.06 4.22
C LEU A 85 9.62 -4.63 4.70
N VAL A 86 10.22 -3.59 4.12
CA VAL A 86 11.49 -3.03 4.60
C VAL A 86 11.36 -2.51 6.04
N MET A 87 10.18 -2.04 6.43
CA MET A 87 9.94 -1.63 7.83
C MET A 87 9.93 -2.82 8.79
N ASN A 88 9.72 -4.05 8.31
CA ASN A 88 9.80 -5.26 9.12
C ASN A 88 11.24 -5.64 9.48
N LEU A 89 12.26 -5.05 8.83
CA LEU A 89 13.67 -5.23 9.22
C LEU A 89 13.95 -4.71 10.64
N GLY A 90 13.08 -3.86 11.20
CA GLY A 90 13.14 -3.45 12.61
C GLY A 90 12.62 -4.49 13.60
N ASN A 91 11.96 -5.56 13.13
CA ASN A 91 11.55 -6.70 13.95
C ASN A 91 12.67 -7.74 13.95
N LYS A 92 13.20 -8.06 15.13
CA LYS A 92 14.31 -9.01 15.31
C LYS A 92 13.93 -10.41 14.84
N ASP A 93 12.75 -10.90 15.20
CA ASP A 93 12.29 -12.24 14.81
C ASP A 93 12.17 -12.36 13.28
N TYR A 94 11.69 -11.30 12.62
CA TYR A 94 11.62 -11.24 11.16
C TYR A 94 13.01 -11.23 10.53
N LEU A 95 13.93 -10.45 11.11
CA LEU A 95 15.31 -10.36 10.64
C LEU A 95 16.02 -11.70 10.80
N ASP A 96 15.84 -12.41 11.91
CA ASP A 96 16.45 -13.72 12.17
C ASP A 96 15.98 -14.76 11.14
N ILE A 97 14.69 -14.79 10.83
CA ILE A 97 14.12 -15.63 9.77
C ILE A 97 14.69 -15.26 8.39
N LEU A 98 14.80 -13.95 8.10
CA LEU A 98 15.30 -13.46 6.81
C LEU A 98 16.79 -13.74 6.63
N LEU A 99 17.57 -13.69 7.71
CA LEU A 99 19.00 -13.86 7.72
C LEU A 99 19.42 -15.33 7.75
N ASP A 100 18.59 -16.21 8.32
CA ASP A 100 18.84 -17.66 8.37
C ASP A 100 20.23 -17.98 8.96
N GLY A 101 20.55 -17.32 10.07
CA GLY A 101 21.84 -17.45 10.78
C GLY A 101 23.03 -16.72 10.16
N LYS A 102 22.85 -16.06 9.01
CA LYS A 102 23.92 -15.29 8.34
C LYS A 102 23.91 -13.81 8.75
N THR A 103 25.01 -13.11 8.52
CA THR A 103 25.02 -11.66 8.65
C THR A 103 24.30 -11.01 7.47
N LEU A 104 23.88 -9.74 7.65
CA LEU A 104 23.29 -8.97 6.56
C LEU A 104 24.23 -8.88 5.35
N ALA A 105 25.52 -8.66 5.59
CA ALA A 105 26.53 -8.57 4.54
C ALA A 105 26.66 -9.88 3.73
N GLU A 106 26.68 -11.03 4.42
CA GLU A 106 26.72 -12.35 3.79
C GLU A 106 25.48 -12.59 2.92
N ARG A 107 24.28 -12.28 3.44
CA ARG A 107 23.04 -12.41 2.65
C ARG A 107 23.05 -11.51 1.42
N PHE A 108 23.56 -10.29 1.53
CA PHE A 108 23.70 -9.41 0.37
C PHE A 108 24.72 -9.91 -0.65
N ALA A 109 25.80 -10.59 -0.22
CA ALA A 109 26.81 -11.17 -1.11
C ALA A 109 26.26 -12.33 -1.96
N GLU A 110 25.25 -13.04 -1.47
CA GLU A 110 24.56 -14.11 -2.20
C GLU A 110 23.63 -13.60 -3.30
N ILE A 111 23.24 -12.32 -3.23
CA ILE A 111 22.32 -11.73 -4.21
C ILE A 111 23.10 -11.39 -5.48
N ASP A 112 22.63 -11.95 -6.61
CA ASP A 112 23.14 -11.61 -7.92
C ASP A 112 22.79 -10.15 -8.30
N ALA A 113 23.81 -9.29 -8.26
CA ALA A 113 23.68 -7.88 -8.57
C ALA A 113 23.17 -7.61 -9.99
N ALA A 114 23.45 -8.49 -10.96
CA ALA A 114 22.97 -8.34 -12.34
C ALA A 114 21.45 -8.54 -12.41
N LYS A 115 20.92 -9.54 -11.70
CA LYS A 115 19.47 -9.76 -11.59
C LYS A 115 18.76 -8.58 -10.93
N VAL A 116 19.31 -8.04 -9.85
CA VAL A 116 18.73 -6.87 -9.17
C VAL A 116 18.67 -5.66 -10.10
N ARG A 117 19.76 -5.36 -10.82
CA ARG A 117 19.79 -4.24 -11.77
C ARG A 117 18.81 -4.44 -12.93
N ALA A 118 18.69 -5.66 -13.44
CA ALA A 118 17.74 -5.98 -14.51
C ALA A 118 16.29 -5.77 -14.05
N GLU A 119 15.96 -6.21 -12.83
CA GLU A 119 14.62 -6.05 -12.27
C GLU A 119 14.29 -4.57 -11.98
N MET A 120 15.24 -3.81 -11.39
CA MET A 120 15.07 -2.36 -11.21
C MET A 120 14.85 -1.63 -12.53
N LYS A 121 15.48 -2.09 -13.63
CA LYS A 121 15.28 -1.50 -14.96
C LYS A 121 13.89 -1.82 -15.51
N ARG A 122 13.37 -3.04 -15.32
CA ARG A 122 12.01 -3.44 -15.71
C ARG A 122 10.93 -2.67 -14.95
N THR A 123 11.03 -2.58 -13.63
CA THR A 123 10.05 -1.83 -12.82
C THR A 123 10.03 -0.34 -13.20
N ARG A 124 11.19 0.21 -13.58
CA ARG A 124 11.30 1.60 -14.03
C ARG A 124 10.70 1.82 -15.43
N SER A 125 10.87 0.88 -16.36
CA SER A 125 10.25 0.98 -17.69
C SER A 125 8.72 0.99 -17.62
N ASP A 126 8.12 0.23 -16.70
CA ASP A 126 6.67 0.15 -16.55
C ASP A 126 6.07 1.46 -15.98
N ALA A 127 6.82 2.17 -15.14
CA ALA A 127 6.42 3.48 -14.60
C ALA A 127 6.71 4.66 -15.57
N GLU A 128 7.68 4.50 -16.47
CA GLU A 128 8.18 5.56 -17.37
C GLU A 128 7.58 5.54 -18.79
N MET A 129 6.67 4.62 -19.13
CA MET A 129 6.25 4.40 -20.54
C MET A 129 5.75 5.65 -21.29
N VAL A 130 5.29 6.72 -20.61
CA VAL A 130 4.93 7.95 -21.30
C VAL A 130 5.29 9.17 -20.46
N SER A 131 6.17 10.03 -20.98
CA SER A 131 6.49 11.31 -20.33
C SER A 131 5.21 12.15 -20.14
N PRO A 132 5.11 13.00 -19.10
CA PRO A 132 3.93 13.83 -18.89
C PRO A 132 3.60 14.73 -20.09
N LYS A 133 4.61 15.14 -20.87
CA LYS A 133 4.43 15.89 -22.11
C LYS A 133 3.76 15.04 -23.20
N ILE A 134 4.23 13.80 -23.38
CA ILE A 134 3.64 12.88 -24.36
C ILE A 134 2.21 12.48 -23.94
N LYS A 135 1.94 12.29 -22.64
CA LYS A 135 0.57 12.05 -22.13
C LYS A 135 -0.38 13.21 -22.43
N LYS A 136 0.10 14.46 -22.41
CA LYS A 136 -0.70 15.64 -22.77
C LYS A 136 -1.01 15.67 -24.26
N ILE A 137 -0.04 15.30 -25.10
CA ILE A 137 -0.21 15.22 -26.55
C ILE A 137 -1.23 14.13 -26.91
N ILE A 138 -1.11 12.93 -26.33
CA ILE A 138 -2.05 11.80 -26.56
C ILE A 138 -3.49 12.14 -26.09
N LYS A 139 -3.65 13.00 -25.08
CA LYS A 139 -4.95 13.41 -24.55
C LYS A 139 -5.66 14.48 -25.37
N ASN A 140 -4.99 15.07 -26.37
CA ASN A 140 -5.65 16.03 -27.25
C ASN A 140 -6.63 15.27 -28.17
N PRO A 141 -7.94 15.60 -28.18
CA PRO A 141 -8.92 14.92 -29.03
C PRO A 141 -8.54 14.94 -30.52
N ASP A 142 -7.88 16.00 -30.98
CA ASP A 142 -7.52 16.19 -32.39
C ASP A 142 -6.17 15.55 -32.74
N PHE A 143 -5.52 14.88 -31.78
CA PHE A 143 -4.18 14.30 -31.96
C PHE A 143 -4.16 13.20 -33.02
N LEU A 144 -5.19 12.36 -33.06
CA LEU A 144 -5.27 11.27 -34.03
C LEU A 144 -5.41 11.80 -35.46
N GLU A 145 -6.18 12.87 -35.64
CA GLU A 145 -6.38 13.51 -36.93
C GLU A 145 -5.08 14.15 -37.44
N ALA A 146 -4.39 14.90 -36.58
CA ALA A 146 -3.10 15.50 -36.90
C ALA A 146 -2.00 14.46 -37.18
N LEU A 147 -2.05 13.29 -36.52
CA LEU A 147 -1.10 12.21 -36.77
C LEU A 147 -1.35 11.54 -38.10
N VAL A 148 -2.62 11.27 -38.43
CA VAL A 148 -3.00 10.70 -39.72
C VAL A 148 -2.61 11.63 -40.87
N SER A 149 -2.87 12.94 -40.75
CA SER A 149 -2.53 13.92 -41.78
C SER A 149 -1.02 13.97 -42.06
N LEU A 150 -0.19 13.94 -41.00
CA LEU A 150 1.27 13.93 -41.09
C LEU A 150 1.82 12.66 -41.75
N VAL A 151 1.21 11.50 -41.49
CA VAL A 151 1.63 10.23 -42.11
C VAL A 151 1.24 10.22 -43.59
N THR A 152 0.04 10.70 -43.93
CA THR A 152 -0.41 10.79 -45.31
C THR A 152 0.38 11.79 -46.15
N GLU A 153 0.78 12.94 -45.57
CA GLU A 153 1.66 13.91 -46.24
C GLU A 153 3.05 13.34 -46.54
N LYS A 154 3.57 12.45 -45.68
CA LYS A 154 4.89 11.81 -45.88
C LYS A 154 4.87 10.63 -46.87
N MET A 155 3.69 10.11 -47.18
CA MET A 155 3.51 8.99 -48.11
C MET A 155 3.17 9.44 -49.54
N SER A 156 2.89 10.74 -49.73
CA SER A 156 2.74 11.39 -51.04
C SER A 156 4.05 12.00 -51.51
#